data_AF-A0A976PZE1-F1
#
_entry.id   AF-A0A976PZE1-F1
#
_cell.length_a   1.000
_cell.length_b   1.000
_cell.length_c   1.000
_cell.angle_alpha   90.00
_cell.angle_beta   90.00
_cell.angle_gamma   90.00
#
_symmetry.space_group_name_H-M   'P 1'
#
loop_
_entity.id
_entity.type
_entity.pdbx_description
1 polymer ?
#
loop_
_entity_poly.entity_id
_entity_poly.type
_entity_poly.pdbx_seq_one_letter_code
_entity_poly.pdbx_strand_id
1 'polypeptide(L)'
;MLNRMAPFLLLIVVALGIFAIVTIQKQKQPTVDLSYSNISIAFPGATVEEVEQLIATPAEQILSEVEGLAHIFSTSRPGLATIIVQYEPGTDKTQAMVRLYDVMFSSQDWLPVNIGIESPVIKSIGIDDIPMMTLTLWSENQRTGAFELQQVAHSLEAELMRIQGVRRIKTLGGAERVVRVIIDPVKAAAFSISVNEITNVLSLANTSYNAGELVRDNQEIPVQAGGFLSTTTELENLVVSVIDESPVYLSDVTTIIDGPDIPTSYVTHFTQDKNQNNNQALMPSYPAVTMMVTYKADANDVMVADRLMKHLHGLKSRFIPDEVNIEVTRNYSRTAHDNIHMGLFKVVLVLIFLGLLAAWYSGKIGALSAMVSVVGAVMLTFFSVWLYGLAISHVLLSAVIFLAGLLVIEAVAAVKHGGEQAGTAAGDAQPMAAASEGVWFKNRIRLPGIVLLILLLLPALFIPGLVGNYLKPFLL
;
A
#
# COMPACT_ATOMS: atom_id res chain seq x y z
N MET A 1 -47.45 -26.11 -4.83
CA MET A 1 -46.80 -24.92 -5.43
C MET A 1 -45.31 -24.80 -5.07
N LEU A 2 -44.91 -24.95 -3.81
CA LEU A 2 -43.50 -24.85 -3.36
C LEU A 2 -42.51 -25.77 -4.12
N ASN A 3 -42.92 -26.98 -4.50
CA ASN A 3 -42.03 -27.99 -5.11
C ASN A 3 -41.56 -27.65 -6.55
N ARG A 4 -42.26 -26.75 -7.27
CA ARG A 4 -41.86 -26.28 -8.61
C ARG A 4 -41.00 -25.01 -8.59
N MET A 5 -41.00 -24.27 -7.47
CA MET A 5 -40.27 -23.00 -7.33
C MET A 5 -38.85 -23.18 -6.77
N ALA A 6 -38.60 -24.26 -6.03
CA ALA A 6 -37.29 -24.57 -5.44
C ALA A 6 -36.12 -24.61 -6.45
N PRO A 7 -36.21 -25.28 -7.63
CA PRO A 7 -35.11 -25.28 -8.59
C PRO A 7 -34.86 -23.89 -9.22
N PHE A 8 -35.90 -23.07 -9.37
CA PHE A 8 -35.77 -21.71 -9.88
C PHE A 8 -35.06 -20.80 -8.88
N LEU A 9 -35.42 -20.91 -7.59
CA LEU A 9 -34.76 -20.17 -6.52
C LEU A 9 -33.28 -20.56 -6.41
N LEU A 10 -32.96 -21.85 -6.54
CA LEU A 10 -31.57 -22.31 -6.55
C LEU A 10 -30.77 -21.71 -7.71
N LEU A 11 -31.36 -21.64 -8.91
CA LEU A 11 -30.71 -21.03 -10.07
C LEU A 11 -30.43 -19.54 -9.82
N ILE A 12 -31.36 -18.81 -9.20
CA ILE A 12 -31.15 -17.42 -8.78
C ILE A 12 -29.98 -17.31 -7.79
N VAL A 13 -29.95 -18.15 -6.75
CA VAL A 13 -28.88 -18.11 -5.74
C VAL A 13 -27.51 -18.41 -6.37
N VAL A 14 -27.43 -19.37 -7.29
CA VAL A 14 -26.20 -19.66 -8.03
C VAL A 14 -25.79 -18.48 -8.90
N ALA A 15 -26.73 -17.84 -9.61
CA ALA A 15 -26.44 -16.66 -10.42
C ALA A 15 -25.93 -15.49 -9.56
N LEU A 16 -26.54 -15.25 -8.40
CA LEU A 16 -26.11 -14.22 -7.44
C LEU A 16 -24.72 -14.51 -6.87
N GLY A 17 -24.41 -15.77 -6.56
CA GLY A 17 -23.08 -16.17 -6.10
C GLY A 17 -22.01 -16.00 -7.17
N ILE A 18 -22.30 -16.38 -8.42
CA ILE A 18 -21.39 -16.17 -9.56
C ILE A 18 -21.15 -14.68 -9.78
N PHE A 19 -22.21 -13.87 -9.76
CA PHE A 19 -22.11 -12.42 -9.84
C PHE A 19 -21.18 -11.87 -8.76
N ALA A 20 -21.40 -12.26 -7.50
CA ALA A 20 -20.57 -11.84 -6.37
C ALA A 20 -19.10 -12.22 -6.55
N ILE A 21 -18.78 -13.46 -6.95
CA ILE A 21 -17.41 -13.92 -7.18
C ILE A 21 -16.70 -13.08 -8.25
N VAL A 22 -17.42 -12.62 -9.27
CA VAL A 22 -16.87 -11.79 -10.36
C VAL A 22 -16.68 -10.33 -9.93
N THR A 23 -17.57 -9.79 -9.09
CA THR A 23 -17.55 -8.37 -8.71
C THR A 23 -16.74 -8.04 -7.45
N ILE A 24 -16.61 -8.99 -6.51
CA ILE A 24 -15.90 -8.74 -5.25
C ILE A 24 -14.41 -8.48 -5.51
N GLN A 25 -13.84 -7.49 -4.80
CA GLN A 25 -12.41 -7.23 -4.82
C GLN A 25 -11.61 -8.39 -4.21
N LYS A 26 -10.49 -8.71 -4.83
CA LYS A 26 -9.59 -9.80 -4.42
C LYS A 26 -8.45 -9.24 -3.57
N GLN A 27 -8.26 -9.72 -2.35
CA GLN A 27 -7.22 -9.22 -1.45
C GLN A 27 -6.46 -10.38 -0.79
N LYS A 28 -5.12 -10.26 -0.66
CA LYS A 28 -4.29 -11.32 -0.07
C LYS A 28 -4.60 -11.55 1.42
N GLN A 29 -4.80 -10.46 2.15
CA GLN A 29 -5.13 -10.42 3.57
C GLN A 29 -6.26 -9.40 3.76
N PRO A 30 -7.15 -9.58 4.75
CA PRO A 30 -8.14 -8.56 5.08
C PRO A 30 -7.41 -7.25 5.43
N THR A 31 -7.82 -6.14 4.84
CA THR A 31 -7.25 -4.82 5.15
C THR A 31 -7.53 -4.48 6.61
N VAL A 32 -6.49 -4.50 7.44
CA VAL A 32 -6.54 -3.94 8.79
C VAL A 32 -6.05 -2.52 8.68
N ASP A 33 -6.89 -1.51 8.87
CA ASP A 33 -6.48 -0.11 8.77
C ASP A 33 -5.56 0.27 9.95
N LEU A 34 -4.28 -0.09 9.82
CA LEU A 34 -3.21 0.38 10.68
C LEU A 34 -2.74 1.71 10.11
N SER A 35 -3.21 2.78 10.73
CA SER A 35 -2.76 4.12 10.43
C SER A 35 -1.58 4.48 11.33
N TYR A 36 -0.59 5.14 10.74
CA TYR A 36 0.54 5.73 11.42
C TYR A 36 0.64 7.22 11.08
N SER A 37 1.23 7.99 11.97
CA SER A 37 1.65 9.36 11.68
C SER A 37 3.13 9.49 12.03
N ASN A 38 3.92 9.95 11.08
CA ASN A 38 5.31 10.27 11.27
C ASN A 38 5.46 11.77 11.48
N ILE A 39 6.17 12.14 12.53
CA ILE A 39 6.43 13.51 12.94
C ILE A 39 7.94 13.67 12.91
N SER A 40 8.42 14.59 12.08
CA SER A 40 9.85 14.87 11.96
C SER A 40 10.11 16.29 12.43
N ILE A 41 11.02 16.43 13.40
CA ILE A 41 11.39 17.73 13.98
C ILE A 41 12.90 17.88 13.79
N ALA A 42 13.31 18.82 12.94
CA ALA A 42 14.71 19.07 12.68
C ALA A 42 15.29 19.99 13.77
N PHE A 43 16.51 19.67 14.19
CA PHE A 43 17.29 20.49 15.12
C PHE A 43 18.76 20.53 14.67
N PRO A 44 19.05 21.14 13.51
CA PRO A 44 20.36 21.06 12.88
C PRO A 44 21.48 21.50 13.83
N GLY A 45 22.52 20.66 13.95
CA GLY A 45 23.67 20.93 14.82
C GLY A 45 23.60 20.35 16.23
N ALA A 46 22.44 19.83 16.66
CA ALA A 46 22.28 19.19 17.97
C ALA A 46 22.82 17.75 18.01
N THR A 47 23.32 17.34 19.18
CA THR A 47 23.73 15.95 19.45
C THR A 47 22.52 15.03 19.61
N VAL A 48 22.74 13.71 19.62
CA VAL A 48 21.65 12.74 19.82
C VAL A 48 21.00 12.93 21.19
N GLU A 49 21.82 13.16 22.21
CA GLU A 49 21.39 13.36 23.59
C GLU A 49 20.55 14.64 23.74
N GLU A 50 20.96 15.74 23.09
CA GLU A 50 20.20 16.98 23.08
C GLU A 50 18.86 16.81 22.37
N VAL A 51 18.83 16.13 21.22
CA VAL A 51 17.60 15.82 20.48
C VAL A 51 16.66 14.93 21.32
N GLU A 52 17.20 13.95 22.02
CA GLU A 52 16.40 13.07 22.88
C GLU A 52 15.77 13.81 24.06
N GLN A 53 16.56 14.63 24.77
CA GLN A 53 16.11 15.32 25.98
C GLN A 53 15.21 16.52 25.68
N LEU A 54 15.51 17.28 24.63
CA LEU A 54 14.82 18.53 24.32
C LEU A 54 13.64 18.34 23.37
N ILE A 55 13.64 17.27 22.55
CA ILE A 55 12.62 17.05 21.52
C ILE A 55 11.88 15.73 21.72
N ALA A 56 12.58 14.59 21.65
CA ALA A 56 11.90 13.29 21.60
C ALA A 56 11.10 13.00 22.88
N THR A 57 11.72 13.13 24.05
CA THR A 57 11.07 12.81 25.34
C THR A 57 9.88 13.73 25.63
N PRO A 58 9.98 15.06 25.49
CA PRO A 58 8.82 15.93 25.71
C PRO A 58 7.74 15.74 24.63
N ALA A 59 8.12 15.47 23.38
CA ALA A 59 7.15 15.17 22.32
C ALA A 59 6.34 13.91 22.66
N GLU A 60 6.97 12.84 23.15
CA GLU A 60 6.26 11.63 23.58
C GLU A 60 5.26 11.92 24.69
N GLN A 61 5.63 12.74 25.67
CA GLN A 61 4.77 13.10 26.79
C GLN A 61 3.52 13.85 26.32
N ILE A 62 3.66 14.81 25.41
CA ILE A 62 2.54 15.59 24.87
C ILE A 62 1.68 14.73 23.95
N LEU A 63 2.31 13.91 23.11
CA LEU A 63 1.60 13.02 22.21
C LEU A 63 0.82 11.93 22.95
N SER A 64 1.20 11.59 24.18
CA SER A 64 0.45 10.65 25.02
C SER A 64 -0.95 11.14 25.41
N GLU A 65 -1.24 12.44 25.27
CA GLU A 65 -2.57 13.02 25.48
C GLU A 65 -3.52 12.77 24.31
N VAL A 66 -3.01 12.36 23.14
CA VAL A 66 -3.84 12.09 21.97
C VAL A 66 -4.67 10.82 22.20
N GLU A 67 -5.98 10.92 22.08
CA GLU A 67 -6.88 9.76 22.20
C GLU A 67 -6.79 8.82 20.98
N GLY A 68 -6.83 7.52 21.26
CA GLY A 68 -6.82 6.46 20.24
C GLY A 68 -5.42 6.07 19.75
N LEU A 69 -4.38 6.32 20.55
CA LEU A 69 -3.03 5.83 20.30
C LEU A 69 -2.82 4.44 20.89
N ALA A 70 -2.23 3.56 20.10
CA ALA A 70 -1.75 2.27 20.58
C ALA A 70 -0.32 2.38 21.12
N HIS A 71 0.59 2.95 20.32
CA HIS A 71 2.01 3.06 20.67
C HIS A 71 2.62 4.35 20.09
N ILE A 72 3.61 4.89 20.80
CA ILE A 72 4.47 5.97 20.33
C ILE A 72 5.89 5.42 20.30
N PHE A 73 6.58 5.61 19.18
CA PHE A 73 7.99 5.27 19.02
C PHE A 73 8.75 6.53 18.65
N SER A 74 9.88 6.80 19.30
CA SER A 74 10.78 7.85 18.87
C SER A 74 12.12 7.28 18.43
N THR A 75 12.81 8.04 17.58
CA THR A 75 14.18 7.78 17.18
C THR A 75 14.89 9.11 17.05
N SER A 76 15.90 9.31 17.89
CA SER A 76 16.78 10.48 17.85
C SER A 76 17.99 10.19 16.97
N ARG A 77 18.30 11.13 16.09
CA ARG A 77 19.51 11.16 15.27
C ARG A 77 20.17 12.53 15.42
N PRO A 78 21.46 12.67 15.10
CA PRO A 78 22.10 13.99 15.08
C PRO A 78 21.28 14.96 14.24
N GLY A 79 20.84 16.04 14.87
CA GLY A 79 20.00 17.08 14.30
C GLY A 79 18.60 16.71 13.81
N LEU A 80 18.05 15.54 14.16
CA LEU A 80 16.69 15.14 13.74
C LEU A 80 16.02 14.20 14.75
N ALA A 81 14.85 14.59 15.24
CA ALA A 81 13.93 13.69 15.94
C ALA A 81 12.88 13.14 14.97
N THR A 82 12.68 11.82 14.98
CA THR A 82 11.58 11.18 14.27
C THR A 82 10.68 10.49 15.28
N ILE A 83 9.40 10.88 15.34
CA ILE A 83 8.39 10.28 16.21
C ILE A 83 7.33 9.61 15.34
N ILE A 84 7.06 8.34 15.58
CA ILE A 84 6.06 7.54 14.89
C ILE A 84 4.94 7.23 15.89
N VAL A 85 3.77 7.74 15.58
CA VAL A 85 2.53 7.53 16.33
C VAL A 85 1.73 6.43 15.64
N GLN A 86 1.44 5.36 16.36
CA GLN A 86 0.59 4.25 15.92
C GLN A 86 -0.79 4.37 16.54
N TYR A 87 -1.83 4.42 15.72
CA TYR A 87 -3.21 4.47 16.19
C TYR A 87 -3.79 3.09 16.48
N GLU A 88 -4.83 3.03 17.33
CA GLU A 88 -5.61 1.82 17.53
C GLU A 88 -6.33 1.40 16.23
N PRO A 89 -6.43 0.08 15.94
CA PRO A 89 -7.12 -0.39 14.74
C PRO A 89 -8.58 0.07 14.69
N GLY A 90 -9.00 0.65 13.57
CA GLY A 90 -10.36 1.17 13.37
C GLY A 90 -10.54 2.65 13.73
N THR A 91 -9.48 3.34 14.16
CA THR A 91 -9.48 4.80 14.31
C THR A 91 -9.59 5.47 12.94
N ASP A 92 -10.51 6.43 12.79
CA ASP A 92 -10.59 7.24 11.57
C ASP A 92 -9.32 8.08 11.39
N LYS A 93 -8.60 7.84 10.29
CA LYS A 93 -7.32 8.46 9.98
C LYS A 93 -7.39 9.99 9.96
N THR A 94 -8.47 10.56 9.42
CA THR A 94 -8.64 12.00 9.30
C THR A 94 -8.83 12.63 10.67
N GLN A 95 -9.71 12.06 11.50
CA GLN A 95 -9.91 12.54 12.86
C GLN A 95 -8.67 12.36 13.73
N ALA A 96 -7.97 11.23 13.61
CA ALA A 96 -6.73 10.98 14.34
C ALA A 96 -5.65 12.01 13.98
N MET A 97 -5.56 12.38 12.70
CA MET A 97 -4.65 13.42 12.23
C MET A 97 -5.05 14.79 12.76
N VAL A 98 -6.34 15.15 12.75
CA VAL A 98 -6.82 16.42 13.33
C VAL A 98 -6.50 16.50 14.82
N ARG A 99 -6.77 15.43 15.60
CA ARG A 99 -6.41 15.38 17.03
C ARG A 99 -4.91 15.51 17.26
N LEU A 100 -4.10 14.85 16.42
CA LEU A 100 -2.65 14.95 16.50
C LEU A 100 -2.15 16.38 16.25
N TYR A 101 -2.69 17.05 15.23
CA TYR A 101 -2.39 18.45 14.95
C TYR A 101 -2.85 19.35 16.11
N ASP A 102 -4.06 19.15 16.61
CA ASP A 102 -4.60 19.94 17.71
C ASP A 102 -3.67 19.88 18.94
N VAL A 103 -3.33 18.68 19.42
CA VAL A 103 -2.43 18.49 20.58
C VAL A 103 -1.02 19.04 20.32
N MET A 104 -0.46 18.84 19.12
CA MET A 104 0.89 19.32 18.80
C MET A 104 0.96 20.85 18.77
N PHE A 105 -0.06 21.51 18.21
CA PHE A 105 -0.08 22.97 18.06
C PHE A 105 -0.70 23.70 19.25
N SER A 106 -1.55 23.06 20.05
CA SER A 106 -2.05 23.62 21.31
C SER A 106 -0.98 23.67 22.40
N SER A 107 -0.04 22.73 22.36
CA SER A 107 1.00 22.59 23.39
C SER A 107 2.34 23.21 22.98
N GLN A 108 2.39 23.98 21.90
CA GLN A 108 3.62 24.40 21.20
C GLN A 108 4.68 25.11 22.07
N ASP A 109 4.29 25.61 23.24
CA ASP A 109 5.15 26.17 24.28
C ASP A 109 6.22 25.19 24.82
N TRP A 110 6.06 23.89 24.58
CA TRP A 110 7.01 22.86 25.01
C TRP A 110 8.35 22.91 24.26
N LEU A 111 8.35 23.41 23.03
CA LEU A 111 9.56 23.56 22.24
C LEU A 111 10.31 24.82 22.68
N PRO A 112 11.58 24.71 23.09
CA PRO A 112 12.35 25.88 23.44
C PRO A 112 12.48 26.83 22.24
N VAL A 113 12.12 28.09 22.44
CA VAL A 113 12.21 29.12 21.41
C VAL A 113 13.66 29.57 21.20
N ASN A 114 14.01 29.98 19.98
CA ASN A 114 15.29 30.59 19.58
C ASN A 114 16.54 29.70 19.67
N ILE A 115 16.42 28.39 19.83
CA ILE A 115 17.58 27.47 19.81
C ILE A 115 17.80 26.78 18.47
N GLY A 116 17.06 27.15 17.42
CA GLY A 116 17.23 26.58 16.07
C GLY A 116 16.47 25.28 15.82
N ILE A 117 15.44 24.98 16.64
CA ILE A 117 14.50 23.90 16.35
C ILE A 117 13.52 24.36 15.27
N GLU A 118 13.37 23.55 14.23
CA GLU A 118 12.41 23.80 13.15
C GLU A 118 11.00 23.32 13.52
N SER A 119 9.99 23.84 12.81
CA SER A 119 8.60 23.45 13.04
C SER A 119 8.38 21.96 12.74
N PRO A 120 7.58 21.23 13.56
CA PRO A 120 7.28 19.83 13.31
C PRO A 120 6.60 19.60 11.96
N VAL A 121 7.12 18.64 11.19
CA VAL A 121 6.53 18.18 9.93
C VAL A 121 5.79 16.88 10.18
N ILE A 122 4.46 16.94 10.17
CA ILE A 122 3.58 15.78 10.37
C ILE A 122 3.19 15.21 9.01
N LYS A 123 3.44 13.92 8.80
CA LYS A 123 3.07 13.16 7.59
C LYS A 123 2.36 11.88 7.99
N SER A 124 1.16 11.68 7.48
CA SER A 124 0.46 10.41 7.68
C SER A 124 1.04 9.30 6.80
N ILE A 125 1.26 8.13 7.38
CA ILE A 125 1.73 6.92 6.72
C ILE A 125 0.63 5.86 6.90
N GLY A 126 0.06 5.39 5.79
CA GLY A 126 -0.92 4.32 5.79
C GLY A 126 -0.45 3.07 5.05
N ILE A 127 -1.29 2.03 5.05
CA ILE A 127 -1.06 0.81 4.26
C ILE A 127 -0.95 1.11 2.77
N ASP A 128 -1.69 2.11 2.29
CA ASP A 128 -1.60 2.60 0.92
C ASP A 128 -0.22 3.20 0.55
N ASP A 129 0.64 3.49 1.53
CA ASP A 129 2.02 3.92 1.29
C ASP A 129 2.98 2.73 1.10
N ILE A 130 2.51 1.50 1.31
CA ILE A 130 3.26 0.27 1.02
C ILE A 130 3.24 0.02 -0.50
N PRO A 131 4.40 -0.15 -1.15
CA PRO A 131 4.44 -0.37 -2.60
C PRO A 131 3.78 -1.70 -2.98
N MET A 132 2.84 -1.65 -3.92
CA MET A 132 2.26 -2.86 -4.53
C MET A 132 3.22 -3.51 -5.52
N MET A 133 4.05 -2.69 -6.18
CA MET A 133 5.00 -3.11 -7.20
C MET A 133 6.28 -2.31 -7.05
N THR A 134 7.42 -2.97 -7.21
CA THR A 134 8.72 -2.32 -7.32
C THR A 134 9.35 -2.67 -8.66
N LEU A 135 9.83 -1.64 -9.34
CA LEU A 135 10.57 -1.76 -10.60
C LEU A 135 12.00 -1.33 -10.31
N THR A 136 12.97 -2.19 -10.60
CA THR A 136 14.38 -1.87 -10.42
C THR A 136 15.01 -1.66 -11.79
N LEU A 137 15.50 -0.45 -12.01
CA LEU A 137 16.28 -0.05 -13.17
C LEU A 137 17.74 -0.34 -12.88
N TRP A 138 18.44 -0.97 -13.80
CA TRP A 138 19.85 -1.29 -13.67
C TRP A 138 20.53 -1.31 -15.05
N SER A 139 21.85 -1.18 -15.07
CA SER A 139 22.65 -1.19 -16.30
C SER A 139 23.92 -2.01 -16.12
N GLU A 140 24.27 -2.77 -17.16
CA GLU A 140 25.59 -3.45 -17.26
C GLU A 140 26.70 -2.47 -17.68
N ASN A 141 26.31 -1.34 -18.26
CA ASN A 141 27.25 -0.34 -18.74
C ASN A 141 27.85 0.42 -17.55
N GLN A 142 29.17 0.33 -17.39
CA GLN A 142 29.90 1.04 -16.33
C GLN A 142 29.79 2.57 -16.42
N ARG A 143 29.38 3.11 -17.57
CA ARG A 143 29.16 4.54 -17.77
C ARG A 143 27.79 5.03 -17.29
N THR A 144 26.85 4.12 -17.04
CA THR A 144 25.49 4.44 -16.60
C THR A 144 25.40 4.14 -15.10
N GLY A 145 25.64 5.15 -14.27
CA GLY A 145 25.58 5.04 -12.82
C GLY A 145 24.16 5.22 -12.28
N ALA A 146 24.03 5.20 -10.95
CA ALA A 146 22.76 5.39 -10.28
C ALA A 146 22.13 6.78 -10.56
N PHE A 147 22.94 7.79 -10.84
CA PHE A 147 22.46 9.13 -11.18
C PHE A 147 21.75 9.14 -12.55
N GLU A 148 22.37 8.59 -13.59
CA GLU A 148 21.79 8.50 -14.92
C GLU A 148 20.52 7.64 -14.90
N LEU A 149 20.54 6.52 -14.15
CA LEU A 149 19.37 5.67 -13.95
C LEU A 149 18.23 6.40 -13.24
N GLN A 150 18.53 7.30 -12.29
CA GLN A 150 17.51 8.11 -11.61
C GLN A 150 16.87 9.13 -12.55
N GLN A 151 17.62 9.73 -13.48
CA GLN A 151 17.03 10.63 -14.49
C GLN A 151 16.04 9.88 -15.41
N VAL A 152 16.39 8.66 -15.80
CA VAL A 152 15.49 7.78 -16.55
C VAL A 152 14.28 7.41 -15.69
N ALA A 153 14.47 7.05 -14.42
CA ALA A 153 13.39 6.75 -13.49
C ALA A 153 12.42 7.93 -13.34
N HIS A 154 12.90 9.16 -13.12
CA HIS A 154 12.04 10.36 -13.01
C HIS A 154 11.24 10.64 -14.28
N SER A 155 11.84 10.41 -15.45
CA SER A 155 11.12 10.52 -16.73
C SER A 155 9.99 9.48 -16.81
N LEU A 156 10.25 8.25 -16.34
CA LEU A 156 9.24 7.20 -16.27
C LEU A 156 8.18 7.46 -15.19
N GLU A 157 8.54 8.08 -14.05
CA GLU A 157 7.58 8.44 -12.99
C GLU A 157 6.46 9.31 -13.54
N ALA A 158 6.80 10.32 -14.34
CA ALA A 158 5.82 11.23 -14.95
C ALA A 158 4.83 10.50 -15.87
N GLU A 159 5.29 9.52 -16.64
CA GLU A 159 4.44 8.72 -17.53
C GLU A 159 3.61 7.69 -16.75
N LEU A 160 4.22 6.98 -15.81
CA LEU A 160 3.55 5.95 -15.01
C LEU A 160 2.53 6.52 -14.02
N MET A 161 2.73 7.75 -13.53
CA MET A 161 1.76 8.46 -12.68
C MET A 161 0.44 8.78 -13.41
N ARG A 162 0.42 8.80 -14.75
CA ARG A 162 -0.81 9.01 -15.53
C ARG A 162 -1.74 7.81 -15.52
N ILE A 163 -1.27 6.64 -15.08
CA ILE A 163 -2.06 5.41 -15.07
C ILE A 163 -3.15 5.48 -13.99
N GLN A 164 -4.40 5.30 -14.40
CA GLN A 164 -5.53 5.31 -13.48
C GLN A 164 -5.38 4.25 -12.39
N GLY A 165 -5.38 4.71 -11.14
CA GLY A 165 -5.25 3.89 -9.93
C GLY A 165 -3.87 3.94 -9.28
N VAL A 166 -2.85 4.46 -9.97
CA VAL A 166 -1.56 4.78 -9.33
C VAL A 166 -1.75 5.98 -8.39
N ARG A 167 -1.20 5.89 -7.18
CA ARG A 167 -1.25 6.96 -6.18
C ARG A 167 0.04 7.77 -6.14
N ARG A 168 1.17 7.09 -5.99
CA ARG A 168 2.49 7.72 -5.90
C ARG A 168 3.55 6.76 -6.44
N ILE A 169 4.56 7.31 -7.07
CA ILE A 169 5.79 6.60 -7.40
C ILE A 169 6.92 7.31 -6.68
N LYS A 170 7.79 6.53 -6.03
CA LYS A 170 8.98 7.03 -5.35
C LYS A 170 10.20 6.28 -5.82
N THR A 171 11.19 7.01 -6.31
CA THR A 171 12.49 6.46 -6.70
C THR A 171 13.46 6.42 -5.50
N LEU A 172 14.26 5.35 -5.40
CA LEU A 172 15.30 5.15 -4.37
C LEU A 172 16.62 4.69 -5.00
N GLY A 173 17.74 5.10 -4.40
CA GLY A 173 19.06 4.56 -4.71
C GLY A 173 19.93 5.40 -5.65
N GLY A 174 19.42 6.51 -6.19
CA GLY A 174 20.23 7.50 -6.88
C GLY A 174 20.36 8.80 -6.08
N ALA A 175 21.28 9.66 -6.53
CA ALA A 175 21.44 11.01 -5.99
C ALA A 175 20.55 12.00 -6.75
N GLU A 176 20.01 12.99 -6.04
CA GLU A 176 19.26 14.08 -6.67
C GLU A 176 20.19 14.94 -7.52
N ARG A 177 19.67 15.53 -8.60
CA ARG A 177 20.42 16.52 -9.38
C ARG A 177 20.40 17.85 -8.64
N VAL A 178 21.56 18.36 -8.29
CA VAL A 178 21.74 19.64 -7.61
C VAL A 178 22.86 20.43 -8.29
N VAL A 179 22.81 21.75 -8.16
CA VAL A 179 23.93 22.62 -8.54
C VAL A 179 24.73 22.92 -7.27
N ARG A 180 25.90 22.30 -7.17
CA ARG A 180 26.79 22.43 -6.00
C ARG A 180 27.69 23.64 -6.16
N VAL A 181 27.61 24.56 -5.21
CA VAL A 181 28.52 25.71 -5.10
C VAL A 181 29.57 25.38 -4.05
N ILE A 182 30.77 24.99 -4.50
CA ILE A 182 31.88 24.61 -3.62
C ILE A 182 32.76 25.83 -3.40
N ILE A 183 32.72 26.38 -2.18
CA ILE A 183 33.48 27.59 -1.83
C ILE A 183 34.96 27.24 -1.70
N ASP A 184 35.83 28.02 -2.37
CA ASP A 184 37.27 27.96 -2.17
C ASP A 184 37.63 28.91 -1.00
N PRO A 185 38.00 28.38 0.19
CA PRO A 185 38.22 29.22 1.35
C PRO A 185 39.41 30.16 1.19
N VAL A 186 40.40 29.79 0.36
CA VAL A 186 41.60 30.61 0.14
C VAL A 186 41.24 31.81 -0.74
N LYS A 187 40.49 31.58 -1.83
CA LYS A 187 40.05 32.67 -2.71
C LYS A 187 39.02 33.57 -2.05
N ALA A 188 38.02 33.00 -1.36
CA ALA A 188 37.04 33.78 -0.61
C ALA A 188 37.72 34.68 0.43
N ALA A 189 38.69 34.15 1.19
CA ALA A 189 39.47 34.94 2.14
C ALA A 189 40.33 36.02 1.47
N ALA A 190 40.92 35.75 0.30
CA ALA A 190 41.70 36.73 -0.45
C ALA A 190 40.86 37.94 -0.88
N PHE A 191 39.58 37.72 -1.22
CA PHE A 191 38.62 38.78 -1.52
C PHE A 191 37.87 39.29 -0.27
N SER A 192 38.19 38.82 0.93
CA SER A 192 37.49 39.15 2.18
C SER A 192 35.98 38.86 2.14
N ILE A 193 35.56 37.89 1.33
CA ILE A 193 34.15 37.49 1.17
C ILE A 193 33.85 36.37 2.16
N SER A 194 32.78 36.53 2.94
CA SER A 194 32.34 35.52 3.90
C SER A 194 31.39 34.49 3.29
N VAL A 195 31.30 33.31 3.90
CA VAL A 195 30.31 32.27 3.50
C VAL A 195 28.88 32.81 3.60
N ASN A 196 28.58 33.59 4.63
CA ASN A 196 27.25 34.18 4.84
C ASN A 196 26.89 35.20 3.75
N GLU A 197 27.87 35.92 3.22
CA GLU A 197 27.66 36.86 2.12
C GLU A 197 27.30 36.11 0.84
N ILE A 198 28.04 35.03 0.53
CA ILE A 198 27.74 34.15 -0.61
C ILE A 198 26.32 33.55 -0.49
N THR A 199 25.96 33.01 0.68
CA THR A 199 24.63 32.39 0.88
C THR A 199 23.50 33.41 0.79
N ASN A 200 23.69 34.62 1.32
CA ASN A 200 22.71 35.71 1.21
C ASN A 200 22.51 36.15 -0.24
N VAL A 201 23.59 36.36 -0.99
CA VAL A 201 23.53 36.73 -2.41
C VAL A 201 22.80 35.67 -3.21
N LEU A 202 23.11 34.40 -3.01
CA LEU A 202 22.42 33.27 -3.67
C LEU A 202 20.91 33.25 -3.37
N SER A 203 20.54 33.47 -2.11
CA SER A 203 19.13 33.50 -1.69
C SER A 203 18.36 34.68 -2.32
N LEU A 204 19.00 35.85 -2.41
CA LEU A 204 18.41 37.05 -3.01
C LEU A 204 18.33 36.98 -4.54
N ALA A 205 19.33 36.37 -5.18
CA ALA A 205 19.43 36.29 -6.63
C ALA A 205 18.42 35.33 -7.24
N ASN A 206 18.04 34.26 -6.52
CA ASN A 206 17.10 33.26 -7.02
C ASN A 206 15.66 33.56 -6.59
N THR A 207 15.20 34.78 -6.81
CA THR A 207 13.89 35.25 -6.36
C THR A 207 13.22 36.12 -7.41
N SER A 208 11.89 36.12 -7.42
CA SER A 208 11.11 36.92 -8.35
C SER A 208 9.91 37.55 -7.66
N TYR A 209 9.64 38.81 -7.99
CA TYR A 209 8.58 39.62 -7.39
C TYR A 209 7.69 40.24 -8.46
N ASN A 210 6.38 40.30 -8.20
CA ASN A 210 5.48 41.14 -8.98
C ASN A 210 5.69 42.60 -8.58
N ALA A 211 6.22 43.40 -9.50
CA ALA A 211 6.53 44.81 -9.30
C ALA A 211 5.33 45.75 -9.54
N GLY A 212 4.17 45.18 -9.89
CA GLY A 212 2.91 45.88 -10.15
C GLY A 212 2.45 45.72 -11.59
N GLU A 213 1.60 46.63 -12.03
CA GLU A 213 0.99 46.60 -13.36
C GLU A 213 1.18 47.95 -14.05
N LEU A 214 1.55 47.91 -15.33
CA LEU A 214 1.63 49.08 -16.19
C LEU A 214 0.34 49.16 -17.02
N VAL A 215 -0.46 50.21 -16.79
CA VAL A 215 -1.66 50.47 -17.60
C VAL A 215 -1.31 51.42 -18.72
N ARG A 216 -1.40 50.96 -19.96
CA ARG A 216 -1.13 51.76 -21.17
C ARG A 216 -1.97 51.26 -22.34
N ASP A 217 -2.48 52.17 -23.16
CA ASP A 217 -3.22 51.84 -24.39
C ASP A 217 -4.44 50.90 -24.14
N ASN A 218 -5.13 51.10 -23.01
CA ASN A 218 -6.23 50.25 -22.53
C ASN A 218 -5.85 48.75 -22.37
N GLN A 219 -4.57 48.50 -22.11
CA GLN A 219 -4.00 47.20 -21.73
C GLN A 219 -3.32 47.32 -20.37
N GLU A 220 -3.45 46.27 -19.58
CA GLU A 220 -2.80 46.11 -18.28
C GLU A 220 -1.68 45.08 -18.45
N ILE A 221 -0.44 45.52 -18.27
CA ILE A 221 0.74 44.69 -18.49
C ILE A 221 1.35 44.42 -17.10
N PRO A 222 1.32 43.18 -16.59
CA PRO A 222 1.97 42.85 -15.34
C PRO A 222 3.48 43.01 -15.48
N VAL A 223 4.11 43.70 -14.53
CA VAL A 223 5.55 43.92 -14.48
C VAL A 223 6.14 43.00 -13.43
N GLN A 224 7.04 42.12 -13.85
CA GLN A 224 7.78 41.21 -12.99
C GLN A 224 9.22 41.69 -12.87
N ALA A 225 9.74 41.75 -11.64
CA ALA A 225 11.12 42.10 -11.35
C ALA A 225 11.88 40.90 -10.77
N GLY A 226 13.15 40.75 -11.15
CA GLY A 226 13.95 39.59 -10.82
C GLY A 226 13.58 38.35 -11.64
N GLY A 227 14.24 37.24 -11.35
CA GLY A 227 14.07 35.99 -12.09
C GLY A 227 14.75 34.84 -11.36
N PHE A 228 14.33 33.61 -11.68
CA PHE A 228 14.99 32.42 -11.16
C PHE A 228 16.25 32.12 -11.97
N LEU A 229 17.30 31.67 -11.27
CA LEU A 229 18.54 31.21 -11.90
C LEU A 229 18.23 29.93 -12.67
N SER A 230 18.39 29.99 -13.99
CA SER A 230 17.97 28.93 -14.91
C SER A 230 19.15 28.15 -15.49
N THR A 231 20.35 28.74 -15.48
CA THR A 231 21.57 28.12 -16.03
C THR A 231 22.73 28.21 -15.06
N THR A 232 23.69 27.28 -15.15
CA THR A 232 24.94 27.36 -14.39
C THR A 232 25.76 28.59 -14.74
N THR A 233 25.69 29.06 -15.98
CA THR A 233 26.39 30.27 -16.43
C THR A 233 25.85 31.53 -15.77
N GLU A 234 24.54 31.62 -15.51
CA GLU A 234 23.98 32.73 -14.71
C GLU A 234 24.51 32.70 -13.28
N LEU A 235 24.67 31.50 -12.72
CA LEU A 235 25.22 31.32 -11.37
C LEU A 235 26.70 31.70 -11.32
N GLU A 236 27.50 31.31 -12.32
CA GLU A 236 28.92 31.67 -12.43
C GLU A 236 29.12 33.19 -12.49
N ASN A 237 28.30 33.88 -13.30
CA ASN A 237 28.35 35.33 -13.48
C ASN A 237 27.61 36.12 -12.39
N LEU A 238 27.19 35.47 -11.31
CA LEU A 238 26.54 36.16 -10.21
C LEU A 238 27.56 37.02 -9.45
N VAL A 239 27.31 38.32 -9.35
CA VAL A 239 28.18 39.23 -8.60
C VAL A 239 27.94 39.03 -7.11
N VAL A 240 29.00 38.65 -6.39
CA VAL A 240 28.95 38.40 -4.94
C VAL A 240 29.34 39.65 -4.16
N SER A 241 30.35 40.38 -4.63
CA SER A 241 30.82 41.61 -3.99
C SER A 241 31.46 42.54 -5.03
N VAL A 242 31.74 43.78 -4.64
CA VAL A 242 32.44 44.77 -5.47
C VAL A 242 33.59 45.34 -4.66
N ILE A 243 34.82 45.16 -5.16
CA ILE A 243 36.06 45.60 -4.49
C ILE A 243 36.82 46.49 -5.46
N ASP A 244 37.19 47.70 -5.03
CA ASP A 244 37.89 48.70 -5.86
C ASP A 244 37.23 48.91 -7.25
N GLU A 245 35.90 49.12 -7.25
CA GLU A 245 35.06 49.27 -8.45
C GLU A 245 35.04 48.06 -9.40
N SER A 246 35.65 46.94 -9.00
CA SER A 246 35.68 45.70 -9.77
C SER A 246 34.71 44.67 -9.19
N PRO A 247 33.79 44.10 -9.99
CA PRO A 247 32.91 43.05 -9.51
C PRO A 247 33.69 41.76 -9.28
N VAL A 248 33.41 41.10 -8.15
CA VAL A 248 33.87 39.74 -7.85
C VAL A 248 32.71 38.80 -8.12
N TYR A 249 32.90 37.88 -9.05
CA TYR A 249 31.89 36.91 -9.45
C TYR A 249 31.91 35.67 -8.56
N LEU A 250 30.81 34.94 -8.53
CA LEU A 250 30.71 33.71 -7.76
C LEU A 250 31.71 32.66 -8.26
N SER A 251 31.99 32.62 -9.56
CA SER A 251 33.05 31.77 -10.14
C SER A 251 34.47 32.11 -9.67
N ASP A 252 34.71 33.34 -9.20
CA ASP A 252 36.04 33.75 -8.74
C ASP A 252 36.37 33.14 -7.38
N VAL A 253 35.36 32.88 -6.55
CA VAL A 253 35.49 32.37 -5.18
C VAL A 253 34.93 30.96 -4.98
N THR A 254 34.27 30.38 -5.99
CA THR A 254 33.67 29.05 -5.89
C THR A 254 33.90 28.20 -7.15
N THR A 255 33.77 26.89 -7.00
CA THR A 255 33.62 25.95 -8.10
C THR A 255 32.17 25.49 -8.17
N ILE A 256 31.54 25.69 -9.33
CA ILE A 256 30.14 25.33 -9.56
C ILE A 256 30.09 24.00 -10.32
N ILE A 257 29.37 23.02 -9.78
CA ILE A 257 29.20 21.69 -10.36
C ILE A 257 27.72 21.37 -10.47
N ASP A 258 27.19 21.25 -11.69
CA ASP A 258 25.86 20.70 -11.95
C ASP A 258 25.97 19.18 -12.11
N GLY A 259 25.31 18.44 -11.22
CA GLY A 259 25.41 16.99 -11.23
C GLY A 259 24.72 16.33 -10.03
N PRO A 260 25.12 15.10 -9.68
CA PRO A 260 24.57 14.41 -8.52
C PRO A 260 24.98 15.08 -7.21
N ASP A 261 24.04 15.11 -6.26
CA ASP A 261 24.36 15.36 -4.86
C ASP A 261 25.18 14.21 -4.26
N ILE A 262 25.66 14.41 -3.03
CA ILE A 262 26.29 13.36 -2.24
C ILE A 262 25.26 12.25 -2.00
N PRO A 263 25.49 11.01 -2.48
CA PRO A 263 24.49 9.96 -2.36
C PRO A 263 24.30 9.55 -0.90
N THR A 264 23.07 9.66 -0.40
CA THR A 264 22.67 9.25 0.96
C THR A 264 22.04 7.85 0.99
N SER A 265 21.75 7.28 -0.19
CA SER A 265 21.21 5.93 -0.34
C SER A 265 21.79 5.27 -1.58
N TYR A 266 22.00 3.96 -1.52
CA TYR A 266 22.50 3.16 -2.63
C TYR A 266 21.60 1.96 -2.83
N VAL A 267 21.34 1.61 -4.09
CA VAL A 267 20.67 0.37 -4.46
C VAL A 267 21.55 -0.37 -5.45
N THR A 268 21.70 -1.66 -5.21
CA THR A 268 22.51 -2.55 -6.04
C THR A 268 21.63 -3.70 -6.50
N HIS A 269 21.65 -3.96 -7.80
CA HIS A 269 20.95 -5.10 -8.38
C HIS A 269 21.91 -6.27 -8.53
N PHE A 270 21.50 -7.45 -8.08
CA PHE A 270 22.25 -8.69 -8.23
C PHE A 270 21.51 -9.58 -9.23
N THR A 271 22.15 -9.92 -10.34
CA THR A 271 21.57 -10.88 -11.28
C THR A 271 21.98 -12.29 -10.91
N GLN A 272 21.04 -13.23 -10.97
CA GLN A 272 21.33 -14.63 -10.81
C GLN A 272 21.75 -15.19 -12.17
N ASP A 273 23.00 -15.66 -12.28
CA ASP A 273 23.42 -16.41 -13.45
C ASP A 273 22.62 -17.71 -13.50
N LYS A 274 21.63 -17.76 -14.40
CA LYS A 274 20.75 -18.92 -14.58
C LYS A 274 21.51 -20.20 -14.97
N ASN A 275 22.78 -20.09 -15.35
CA ASN A 275 23.63 -21.23 -15.74
C ASN A 275 24.56 -21.74 -14.62
N GLN A 276 24.66 -21.06 -13.47
CA GLN A 276 25.52 -21.53 -12.38
C GLN A 276 24.72 -22.22 -11.28
N ASN A 277 24.56 -23.54 -11.46
CA ASN A 277 24.21 -24.42 -10.37
C ASN A 277 25.37 -24.45 -9.35
N ASN A 278 25.11 -23.92 -8.15
CA ASN A 278 25.74 -24.32 -6.89
C ASN A 278 27.18 -23.88 -6.53
N ASN A 279 27.78 -22.88 -7.17
CA ASN A 279 29.01 -22.29 -6.61
C ASN A 279 28.78 -20.85 -6.15
N GLN A 280 29.26 -20.54 -4.95
CA GLN A 280 29.26 -19.24 -4.26
C GLN A 280 30.10 -18.15 -4.99
N ALA A 281 30.08 -18.13 -6.32
CA ALA A 281 30.63 -17.02 -7.08
C ALA A 281 29.77 -15.78 -6.79
N LEU A 282 30.43 -14.68 -6.40
CA LEU A 282 29.81 -13.38 -6.17
C LEU A 282 28.88 -13.07 -7.35
N MET A 283 27.57 -13.00 -7.09
CA MET A 283 26.58 -12.60 -8.10
C MET A 283 27.02 -11.25 -8.66
N PRO A 284 27.14 -11.09 -10.00
CA PRO A 284 27.53 -9.82 -10.56
C PRO A 284 26.54 -8.75 -10.11
N SER A 285 27.10 -7.65 -9.63
CA SER A 285 26.34 -6.55 -9.03
C SER A 285 26.40 -5.34 -9.94
N TYR A 286 25.26 -4.69 -10.10
CA TYR A 286 25.08 -3.56 -11.01
C TYR A 286 24.50 -2.36 -10.25
N PRO A 287 24.91 -1.13 -10.59
CA PRO A 287 24.26 0.06 -10.08
C PRO A 287 22.79 0.02 -10.45
N ALA A 288 21.93 0.37 -9.49
CA ALA A 288 20.51 0.26 -9.67
C ALA A 288 19.74 1.35 -8.94
N VAL A 289 18.52 1.57 -9.41
CA VAL A 289 17.56 2.50 -8.85
C VAL A 289 16.23 1.79 -8.78
N THR A 290 15.52 1.87 -7.66
CA THR A 290 14.22 1.20 -7.49
C THR A 290 13.09 2.20 -7.40
N MET A 291 12.14 2.08 -8.32
CA MET A 291 10.86 2.78 -8.31
C MET A 291 9.83 1.98 -7.53
N MET A 292 9.34 2.57 -6.44
CA MET A 292 8.28 2.04 -5.60
C MET A 292 6.94 2.61 -6.05
N VAL A 293 6.04 1.75 -6.52
CA VAL A 293 4.71 2.16 -7.01
C VAL A 293 3.65 1.80 -5.97
N THR A 294 2.89 2.79 -5.53
CA THR A 294 1.71 2.62 -4.67
C THR A 294 0.42 2.88 -5.45
N TYR A 295 -0.69 2.36 -4.94
CA TYR A 295 -2.02 2.46 -5.55
C TYR A 295 -2.99 3.23 -4.65
N LYS A 296 -4.09 3.69 -5.24
CA LYS A 296 -5.17 4.34 -4.52
C LYS A 296 -6.01 3.29 -3.78
N ALA A 297 -6.49 3.60 -2.59
CA ALA A 297 -7.26 2.68 -1.75
C ALA A 297 -8.50 2.09 -2.43
N ASP A 298 -9.10 2.82 -3.38
CA ASP A 298 -10.29 2.43 -4.14
C ASP A 298 -9.97 1.63 -5.42
N ALA A 299 -8.69 1.48 -5.77
CA ALA A 299 -8.26 0.84 -7.00
C ALA A 299 -7.97 -0.66 -6.81
N ASN A 300 -8.29 -1.45 -7.84
CA ASN A 300 -7.90 -2.86 -7.90
C ASN A 300 -6.41 -2.98 -8.25
N ASP A 301 -5.60 -3.35 -7.26
CA ASP A 301 -4.14 -3.43 -7.36
C ASP A 301 -3.65 -4.32 -8.52
N VAL A 302 -4.30 -5.47 -8.77
CA VAL A 302 -3.98 -6.38 -9.89
C VAL A 302 -4.20 -5.69 -11.23
N MET A 303 -5.33 -4.99 -11.39
CA MET A 303 -5.61 -4.28 -12.64
C MET A 303 -4.64 -3.11 -12.86
N VAL A 304 -4.26 -2.40 -11.80
CA VAL A 304 -3.27 -1.32 -11.91
C VAL A 304 -1.90 -1.90 -12.27
N ALA A 305 -1.48 -2.99 -11.65
CA ALA A 305 -0.25 -3.70 -11.97
C ALA A 305 -0.20 -4.14 -13.45
N ASP A 306 -1.29 -4.71 -13.98
CA ASP A 306 -1.37 -5.14 -15.38
C ASP A 306 -1.30 -3.95 -16.35
N ARG A 307 -2.02 -2.86 -16.06
CA ARG A 307 -1.95 -1.62 -16.86
C ARG A 307 -0.54 -1.04 -16.83
N LEU A 308 0.10 -1.06 -15.67
CA LEU A 308 1.47 -0.57 -15.49
C LEU A 308 2.45 -1.37 -16.32
N MET A 309 2.40 -2.71 -16.25
CA MET A 309 3.25 -3.56 -17.06
C MET A 309 3.00 -3.40 -18.56
N LYS A 310 1.73 -3.25 -18.98
CA LYS A 310 1.39 -3.02 -20.38
C LYS A 310 1.93 -1.68 -20.88
N HIS A 311 1.82 -0.63 -20.07
CA HIS A 311 2.34 0.69 -20.41
C HIS A 311 3.87 0.70 -20.45
N LEU A 312 4.53 0.08 -19.45
CA LEU A 312 5.98 -0.06 -19.39
C LEU A 312 6.55 -0.75 -20.63
N HIS A 313 5.92 -1.83 -21.11
CA HIS A 313 6.33 -2.48 -22.37
C HIS A 313 6.21 -1.56 -23.58
N GLY A 314 5.23 -0.66 -23.61
CA GLY A 314 5.08 0.35 -24.66
C GLY A 314 6.12 1.47 -24.60
N LEU A 315 6.67 1.76 -23.41
CA LEU A 315 7.68 2.81 -23.21
C LEU A 315 9.11 2.34 -23.53
N LYS A 316 9.35 1.02 -23.53
CA LYS A 316 10.68 0.43 -23.72
C LYS A 316 11.40 0.86 -25.00
N SER A 317 10.68 1.23 -26.05
CA SER A 317 11.28 1.66 -27.32
C SER A 317 11.36 3.18 -27.51
N ARG A 318 10.85 3.99 -26.57
CA ARG A 318 10.76 5.45 -26.73
C ARG A 318 11.43 6.25 -25.61
N PHE A 319 11.37 5.76 -24.37
CA PHE A 319 11.80 6.50 -23.18
C PHE A 319 12.93 5.81 -22.40
N ILE A 320 13.22 4.55 -22.72
CA ILE A 320 14.21 3.74 -22.00
C ILE A 320 15.38 3.53 -22.96
N PRO A 321 16.59 4.04 -22.64
CA PRO A 321 17.80 3.75 -23.42
C PRO A 321 18.06 2.23 -23.48
N ASP A 322 18.62 1.74 -24.59
CA ASP A 322 18.84 0.29 -24.81
C ASP A 322 19.72 -0.38 -23.74
N GLU A 323 20.58 0.40 -23.08
CA GLU A 323 21.46 -0.01 -21.98
C GLU A 323 20.78 -0.12 -20.61
N VAL A 324 19.56 0.41 -20.45
CA VAL A 324 18.82 0.39 -19.19
C VAL A 324 17.84 -0.77 -19.17
N ASN A 325 18.09 -1.71 -18.27
CA ASN A 325 17.20 -2.82 -18.00
C ASN A 325 16.23 -2.47 -16.87
N ILE A 326 14.98 -2.93 -16.99
CA ILE A 326 13.96 -2.77 -15.94
C ILE A 326 13.45 -4.16 -15.55
N GLU A 327 13.59 -4.49 -14.27
CA GLU A 327 13.10 -5.74 -13.70
C GLU A 327 12.04 -5.48 -12.65
N VAL A 328 11.00 -6.32 -12.65
CA VAL A 328 9.99 -6.32 -11.60
C VAL A 328 10.52 -7.10 -10.40
N THR A 329 11.10 -6.41 -9.42
CA THR A 329 11.68 -7.04 -8.23
C THR A 329 10.65 -7.49 -7.21
N ARG A 330 9.48 -6.84 -7.18
CA ARG A 330 8.37 -7.22 -6.32
C ARG A 330 7.05 -6.88 -7.01
N ASN A 331 6.11 -7.82 -6.98
CA ASN A 331 4.74 -7.60 -7.44
C ASN A 331 3.78 -8.32 -6.50
N TYR A 332 3.27 -7.59 -5.52
CA TYR A 332 2.35 -8.14 -4.54
C TYR A 332 1.01 -8.54 -5.14
N SER A 333 0.54 -7.78 -6.11
CA SER A 333 -0.76 -7.97 -6.75
C SER A 333 -0.82 -9.29 -7.52
N ARG A 334 0.25 -9.66 -8.24
CA ARG A 334 0.32 -10.94 -8.95
C ARG A 334 0.33 -12.12 -7.98
N THR A 335 1.15 -12.07 -6.93
CA THR A 335 1.16 -13.12 -5.89
C THR A 335 -0.19 -13.24 -5.17
N ALA A 336 -0.89 -12.12 -4.95
CA ALA A 336 -2.23 -12.13 -4.36
C ALA A 336 -3.24 -12.82 -5.30
N HIS A 337 -3.22 -12.47 -6.59
CA HIS A 337 -4.08 -13.07 -7.60
C HIS A 337 -3.88 -14.58 -7.71
N ASP A 338 -2.63 -15.03 -7.86
CA ASP A 338 -2.31 -16.46 -8.01
C ASP A 338 -2.74 -17.27 -6.78
N ASN A 339 -2.55 -16.71 -5.57
CA ASN A 339 -2.97 -17.35 -4.33
C ASN A 339 -4.50 -17.47 -4.22
N ILE A 340 -5.26 -16.47 -4.68
CA ILE A 340 -6.73 -16.49 -4.66
C ILE A 340 -7.28 -17.46 -5.70
N HIS A 341 -6.72 -17.50 -6.90
CA HIS A 341 -7.09 -18.49 -7.92
C HIS A 341 -6.81 -19.92 -7.44
N MET A 342 -5.65 -20.13 -6.82
CA MET A 342 -5.32 -21.41 -6.19
C MET A 342 -6.26 -21.72 -5.00
N GLY A 343 -6.66 -20.71 -4.23
CA GLY A 343 -7.65 -20.86 -3.14
C GLY A 343 -9.04 -21.26 -3.65
N LEU A 344 -9.55 -20.59 -4.69
CA LEU A 344 -10.80 -20.97 -5.38
C LEU A 344 -10.72 -22.38 -5.97
N PHE A 345 -9.59 -22.73 -6.57
CA PHE A 345 -9.35 -24.10 -7.06
C PHE A 345 -9.40 -25.12 -5.92
N LYS A 346 -8.81 -24.82 -4.75
CA LYS A 346 -8.91 -25.67 -3.56
C LYS A 346 -10.35 -25.83 -3.09
N VAL A 347 -11.16 -24.76 -3.10
CA VAL A 347 -12.61 -24.86 -2.77
C VAL A 347 -13.30 -25.85 -3.70
N VAL A 348 -13.10 -25.74 -5.01
CA VAL A 348 -13.69 -26.66 -6.00
C VAL A 348 -13.21 -28.10 -5.78
N LEU A 349 -11.91 -28.31 -5.55
CA LEU A 349 -11.35 -29.62 -5.29
C LEU A 349 -11.94 -30.26 -4.03
N VAL A 350 -12.11 -29.48 -2.96
CA VAL A 350 -12.75 -29.94 -1.72
C VAL A 350 -14.22 -30.28 -1.97
N LEU A 351 -14.97 -29.47 -2.72
CA LEU A 351 -16.36 -29.78 -3.07
C LEU A 351 -16.48 -31.09 -3.88
N ILE A 352 -15.58 -31.33 -4.83
CA ILE A 352 -15.53 -32.58 -5.59
C ILE A 352 -15.24 -33.75 -4.65
N PHE A 353 -14.24 -33.62 -3.78
CA PHE A 353 -13.88 -34.67 -2.82
C PHE A 353 -15.01 -34.98 -1.83
N LEU A 354 -15.65 -33.95 -1.29
CA LEU A 354 -16.83 -34.09 -0.43
C LEU A 354 -18.00 -34.75 -1.17
N GLY A 355 -18.21 -34.42 -2.46
CA GLY A 355 -19.21 -35.07 -3.29
C GLY A 355 -18.93 -36.55 -3.53
N LEU A 356 -17.66 -36.93 -3.71
CA LEU A 356 -17.25 -38.34 -3.81
C LEU A 356 -17.47 -39.09 -2.49
N LEU A 357 -17.12 -38.49 -1.35
CA LEU A 357 -17.39 -39.07 -0.03
C LEU A 357 -18.89 -39.22 0.23
N ALA A 358 -19.69 -38.20 -0.13
CA ALA A 358 -21.14 -38.25 -0.05
C ALA A 358 -21.71 -39.38 -0.93
N ALA A 359 -21.16 -39.58 -2.13
CA ALA A 359 -21.59 -40.65 -3.05
C ALA A 359 -21.22 -42.03 -2.52
N TRP A 360 -20.05 -42.15 -1.88
CA TRP A 360 -19.62 -43.38 -1.23
C TRP A 360 -20.50 -43.72 -0.02
N TYR A 361 -20.86 -42.73 0.81
CA TYR A 361 -21.62 -42.95 2.04
C TYR A 361 -23.14 -43.08 1.83
N SER A 362 -23.74 -42.28 0.94
CA SER A 362 -25.20 -42.18 0.76
C SER A 362 -25.72 -42.63 -0.62
N GLY A 363 -24.82 -42.98 -1.54
CA GLY A 363 -25.17 -43.29 -2.93
C GLY A 363 -25.31 -42.07 -3.84
N LYS A 364 -25.43 -42.30 -5.16
CA LYS A 364 -25.35 -41.26 -6.20
C LYS A 364 -26.44 -40.18 -6.09
N ILE A 365 -27.69 -40.58 -5.86
CA ILE A 365 -28.83 -39.66 -5.77
C ILE A 365 -28.72 -38.83 -4.50
N GLY A 366 -28.32 -39.47 -3.40
CA GLY A 366 -28.13 -38.81 -2.13
C GLY A 366 -27.04 -37.74 -2.18
N ALA A 367 -25.89 -38.09 -2.76
CA ALA A 367 -24.80 -37.16 -2.98
C ALA A 367 -25.19 -35.98 -3.87
N LEU A 368 -25.93 -36.21 -4.96
CA LEU A 368 -26.37 -35.14 -5.84
C LEU A 368 -27.25 -34.13 -5.08
N SER A 369 -28.21 -34.61 -4.30
CA SER A 369 -29.10 -33.74 -3.51
C SER A 369 -28.34 -32.94 -2.43
N ALA A 370 -27.36 -33.58 -1.77
CA ALA A 370 -26.52 -32.92 -0.77
C ALA A 370 -25.62 -31.85 -1.41
N MET A 371 -24.96 -32.18 -2.52
CA MET A 371 -24.07 -31.26 -3.23
C MET A 371 -24.80 -30.05 -3.81
N VAL A 372 -26.00 -30.23 -4.36
CA VAL A 372 -26.85 -29.13 -4.83
C VAL A 372 -27.17 -28.16 -3.68
N SER A 373 -27.46 -28.69 -2.49
CA SER A 373 -27.72 -27.88 -1.30
C SER A 373 -26.48 -27.12 -0.82
N VAL A 374 -25.31 -27.78 -0.83
CA VAL A 374 -24.03 -27.20 -0.40
C VAL A 374 -23.57 -26.12 -1.35
N VAL A 375 -23.64 -26.35 -2.67
CA VAL A 375 -23.29 -25.34 -3.68
C VAL A 375 -24.21 -24.14 -3.57
N GLY A 376 -25.52 -24.35 -3.39
CA GLY A 376 -26.47 -23.25 -3.16
C GLY A 376 -26.09 -22.41 -1.92
N ALA A 377 -25.73 -23.06 -0.82
CA ALA A 377 -25.31 -22.36 0.40
C ALA A 377 -23.99 -21.59 0.21
N VAL A 378 -22.99 -22.19 -0.43
CA VAL A 378 -21.70 -21.52 -0.73
C VAL A 378 -21.90 -20.30 -1.64
N MET A 379 -22.75 -20.41 -2.67
CA MET A 379 -23.09 -19.29 -3.55
C MET A 379 -23.80 -18.17 -2.80
N LEU A 380 -24.71 -18.52 -1.88
CA LEU A 380 -25.36 -17.57 -1.01
C LEU A 380 -24.35 -16.88 -0.07
N THR A 381 -23.36 -17.61 0.46
CA THR A 381 -22.28 -17.03 1.28
C THR A 381 -21.49 -15.97 0.50
N PHE A 382 -21.07 -16.27 -0.73
CA PHE A 382 -20.38 -15.27 -1.56
C PHE A 382 -21.26 -14.04 -1.84
N PHE A 383 -22.56 -14.24 -2.06
CA PHE A 383 -23.49 -13.12 -2.22
C PHE A 383 -23.63 -12.28 -0.93
N SER A 384 -23.70 -12.92 0.24
CA SER A 384 -23.71 -12.22 1.54
C SER A 384 -22.43 -11.41 1.76
N VAL A 385 -21.26 -12.00 1.45
CA VAL A 385 -19.96 -11.31 1.53
C VAL A 385 -19.96 -10.05 0.66
N TRP A 386 -20.52 -10.13 -0.55
CA TRP A 386 -20.68 -8.98 -1.43
C TRP A 386 -21.60 -7.90 -0.83
N LEU A 387 -22.74 -8.29 -0.23
CA LEU A 387 -23.64 -7.35 0.45
C LEU A 387 -22.97 -6.61 1.61
N TYR A 388 -22.09 -7.29 2.34
CA TYR A 388 -21.31 -6.69 3.43
C TYR A 388 -20.06 -5.93 2.96
N GLY A 389 -19.78 -5.88 1.65
CA GLY A 389 -18.62 -5.19 1.09
C GLY A 389 -17.28 -5.81 1.46
N LEU A 390 -17.26 -7.10 1.81
CA LEU A 390 -16.03 -7.81 2.20
C LEU A 390 -15.27 -8.31 0.97
N ALA A 391 -13.94 -8.31 1.05
CA ALA A 391 -13.07 -8.81 -0.02
C ALA A 391 -12.91 -10.34 0.02
N ILE A 392 -12.67 -10.96 -1.15
CA ILE A 392 -12.26 -12.36 -1.20
C ILE A 392 -10.80 -12.46 -0.74
N SER A 393 -10.62 -13.09 0.41
CA SER A 393 -9.31 -13.35 1.02
C SER A 393 -9.11 -14.85 1.28
N HIS A 394 -7.87 -15.25 1.55
CA HIS A 394 -7.57 -16.65 1.89
C HIS A 394 -8.28 -17.11 3.18
N VAL A 395 -8.53 -16.19 4.12
CA VAL A 395 -9.30 -16.45 5.35
C VAL A 395 -10.75 -16.78 4.99
N LEU A 396 -11.39 -15.96 4.15
CA LEU A 396 -12.76 -16.21 3.69
C LEU A 396 -12.85 -17.53 2.93
N LEU A 397 -11.92 -17.83 2.02
CA LEU A 397 -11.91 -19.08 1.27
C LEU A 397 -11.74 -20.30 2.21
N SER A 398 -10.96 -20.16 3.27
CA SER A 398 -10.82 -21.20 4.30
C SER A 398 -12.11 -21.39 5.11
N ALA A 399 -12.81 -20.30 5.41
CA ALA A 399 -14.14 -20.33 6.04
C ALA A 399 -15.16 -21.04 5.15
N VAL A 400 -15.19 -20.73 3.85
CA VAL A 400 -16.07 -21.38 2.87
C VAL A 400 -15.77 -22.88 2.77
N ILE A 401 -14.49 -23.29 2.80
CA ILE A 401 -14.10 -24.71 2.83
C ILE A 401 -14.63 -25.40 4.09
N PHE A 402 -14.44 -24.77 5.25
CA PHE A 402 -14.92 -25.29 6.53
C PHE A 402 -16.44 -25.41 6.56
N LEU A 403 -17.14 -24.37 6.09
CA LEU A 403 -18.59 -24.32 5.97
C LEU A 403 -19.12 -25.41 5.03
N ALA A 404 -18.49 -25.59 3.87
CA ALA A 404 -18.87 -26.63 2.92
C ALA A 404 -18.75 -28.03 3.54
N GLY A 405 -17.67 -28.29 4.29
CA GLY A 405 -17.48 -29.55 5.03
C GLY A 405 -18.59 -29.82 6.04
N LEU A 406 -18.92 -28.82 6.87
CA LEU A 406 -20.00 -28.93 7.86
C LEU A 406 -21.37 -29.18 7.18
N LEU A 407 -21.68 -28.44 6.12
CA LEU A 407 -22.94 -28.57 5.41
C LEU A 407 -23.11 -29.93 4.72
N VAL A 408 -22.03 -30.51 4.19
CA VAL A 408 -22.07 -31.84 3.56
C VAL A 408 -22.41 -32.89 4.59
N ILE A 409 -21.82 -32.85 5.79
CA ILE A 409 -22.12 -33.80 6.88
C ILE A 409 -23.61 -33.77 7.21
N GLU A 410 -24.17 -32.58 7.43
CA GLU A 410 -25.59 -32.41 7.73
C GLU A 410 -26.50 -32.85 6.58
N ALA A 411 -26.17 -32.47 5.34
CA ALA A 411 -26.97 -32.77 4.17
C ALA A 411 -27.01 -34.28 3.88
N VAL A 412 -25.86 -34.96 3.97
CA VAL A 412 -25.73 -36.40 3.78
C VAL A 412 -26.49 -37.17 4.87
N ALA A 413 -26.37 -36.74 6.13
CA ALA A 413 -27.11 -37.35 7.23
C ALA A 413 -28.63 -37.22 7.03
N ALA A 414 -29.11 -36.06 6.60
CA ALA A 414 -30.53 -35.82 6.34
C ALA A 414 -31.09 -36.69 5.22
N VAL A 415 -30.34 -36.82 4.11
CA VAL A 415 -30.70 -37.66 2.98
C VAL A 415 -30.78 -39.13 3.37
N LYS A 416 -29.80 -39.63 4.13
CA LYS A 416 -29.74 -41.04 4.54
C LYS A 416 -30.88 -41.41 5.48
N HIS A 417 -31.13 -40.60 6.51
CA HIS A 417 -32.27 -40.83 7.42
C HIS A 417 -33.60 -40.75 6.67
N GLY A 418 -33.76 -39.79 5.75
CA GLY A 418 -34.97 -39.72 4.91
C GLY A 418 -35.15 -40.94 4.01
N GLY A 419 -34.07 -41.47 3.44
CA GLY A 419 -34.08 -42.69 2.63
C GLY A 419 -34.37 -43.96 3.43
N GLU A 420 -33.80 -44.09 4.62
CA GLU A 420 -34.06 -45.23 5.52
C GLU A 420 -35.52 -45.24 6.03
N GLN A 421 -36.07 -44.07 6.34
CA GLN A 421 -37.46 -43.95 6.81
C GLN A 421 -38.49 -44.14 5.69
N ALA A 422 -38.16 -43.77 4.45
CA ALA A 422 -38.96 -44.11 3.27
C ALA A 422 -38.92 -45.61 2.94
N GLY A 423 -37.82 -46.30 3.28
CA GLY A 423 -37.68 -47.75 3.09
C GLY A 423 -38.40 -48.59 4.15
N THR A 424 -38.57 -48.08 5.37
CA THR A 424 -39.30 -48.76 6.46
C THR A 424 -40.81 -48.48 6.46
N ALA A 425 -41.25 -47.36 5.86
CA ALA A 425 -42.65 -47.08 5.56
C ALA A 425 -43.14 -47.86 4.33
N ALA A 426 -43.03 -49.19 4.39
CA ALA A 426 -43.60 -50.09 3.38
C ALA A 426 -45.14 -50.11 3.51
N GLY A 427 -45.80 -49.16 2.86
CA GLY A 427 -47.25 -49.14 2.67
C GLY A 427 -47.77 -47.75 2.37
N ASP A 428 -48.05 -47.46 1.09
CA ASP A 428 -48.85 -46.36 0.51
C ASP A 428 -48.83 -44.97 1.18
N ALA A 429 -47.84 -44.67 2.02
CA ALA A 429 -47.59 -43.35 2.54
C ALA A 429 -47.01 -42.51 1.41
N GLN A 430 -47.83 -41.61 0.88
CA GLN A 430 -47.47 -40.70 -0.20
C GLN A 430 -46.07 -40.10 0.05
N PRO A 431 -45.19 -40.01 -0.97
CA PRO A 431 -43.82 -39.51 -0.82
C PRO A 431 -43.74 -38.10 -0.19
N MET A 432 -44.84 -37.34 -0.18
CA MET A 432 -44.96 -36.06 0.53
C MET A 432 -45.04 -36.19 2.05
N ALA A 433 -45.67 -37.23 2.61
CA ALA A 433 -45.79 -37.44 4.05
C ALA A 433 -44.44 -37.84 4.66
N ALA A 434 -43.73 -38.80 4.05
CA ALA A 434 -42.37 -39.19 4.44
C ALA A 434 -41.36 -38.03 4.28
N ALA A 435 -41.52 -37.20 3.24
CA ALA A 435 -40.72 -35.98 3.09
C ALA A 435 -41.00 -34.94 4.20
N SER A 436 -42.26 -34.81 4.64
CA SER A 436 -42.63 -33.87 5.71
C SER A 436 -42.09 -34.29 7.08
N GLU A 437 -42.13 -35.59 7.42
CA GLU A 437 -41.58 -36.13 8.67
C GLU A 437 -40.05 -36.06 8.69
N GLY A 438 -39.40 -36.37 7.56
CA GLY A 438 -37.96 -36.19 7.39
C GLY A 438 -37.53 -34.72 7.57
N VAL A 439 -38.34 -33.75 7.13
CA VAL A 439 -38.09 -32.31 7.36
C VAL A 439 -38.26 -31.93 8.83
N TRP A 440 -39.24 -32.49 9.55
CA TRP A 440 -39.45 -32.26 10.98
C TRP A 440 -38.30 -32.81 11.83
N PHE A 441 -37.84 -34.04 11.56
CA PHE A 441 -36.65 -34.61 12.21
C PHE A 441 -35.38 -33.83 11.88
N LYS A 442 -35.22 -33.44 10.60
CA LYS A 442 -34.13 -32.57 10.14
C LYS A 442 -34.07 -31.28 10.94
N ASN A 443 -35.20 -30.59 11.14
CA ASN A 443 -35.23 -29.33 11.87
C ASN A 443 -34.93 -29.51 13.37
N ARG A 444 -35.37 -30.62 13.98
CA ARG A 444 -35.19 -30.88 15.42
C ARG A 444 -33.74 -31.16 15.82
N ILE A 445 -32.95 -31.80 14.96
CA ILE A 445 -31.52 -32.09 15.24
C ILE A 445 -30.60 -30.99 14.71
N ARG A 446 -30.93 -30.39 13.56
CA ARG A 446 -30.06 -29.41 12.88
C ARG A 446 -30.08 -28.03 13.52
N LEU A 447 -31.26 -27.51 13.87
CA LEU A 447 -31.37 -26.15 14.41
C LEU A 447 -30.55 -25.95 15.70
N PRO A 448 -30.55 -26.87 16.68
CA PRO A 448 -29.70 -26.74 17.86
C PRO A 448 -28.20 -26.71 17.53
N GLY A 449 -27.75 -27.51 16.56
CA GLY A 449 -26.35 -27.54 16.14
C GLY A 449 -25.90 -26.22 15.50
N ILE A 450 -26.72 -25.67 14.60
CA ILE A 450 -26.44 -24.35 13.99
C ILE A 450 -26.46 -23.25 15.06
N VAL A 451 -27.44 -23.26 15.97
CA VAL A 451 -27.54 -22.28 17.06
C VAL A 451 -26.33 -22.38 17.99
N LEU A 452 -25.87 -23.60 18.32
CA LEU A 452 -24.68 -23.81 19.13
C LEU A 452 -23.42 -23.29 18.43
N LEU A 453 -23.27 -23.54 17.12
CA LEU A 453 -22.15 -23.02 16.34
C LEU A 453 -22.15 -21.49 16.33
N ILE A 454 -23.31 -20.88 16.09
CA ILE A 454 -23.46 -19.42 16.12
C ILE A 454 -23.10 -18.90 17.51
N LEU A 455 -23.62 -19.50 18.59
CA LEU A 455 -23.31 -19.09 19.97
C LEU A 455 -21.82 -19.25 20.32
N LEU A 456 -21.13 -20.22 19.72
CA LEU A 456 -19.70 -20.44 19.93
C LEU A 456 -18.83 -19.45 19.15
N LEU A 457 -19.27 -19.04 17.96
CA LEU A 457 -18.54 -18.11 17.10
C LEU A 457 -18.87 -16.63 17.38
N LEU A 458 -20.06 -16.34 17.89
CA LEU A 458 -20.53 -14.98 18.16
C LEU A 458 -19.61 -14.17 19.09
N PRO A 459 -19.06 -14.73 20.19
CA PRO A 459 -18.09 -14.01 21.01
C PRO A 459 -16.84 -13.58 20.25
N ALA A 460 -16.38 -14.40 19.29
CA ALA A 460 -15.18 -14.10 18.51
C ALA A 460 -15.35 -12.88 17.59
N LEU A 461 -16.60 -12.53 17.24
CA LEU A 461 -16.91 -11.35 16.42
C LEU A 461 -16.67 -10.03 17.16
N PHE A 462 -16.62 -10.07 18.49
CA PHE A 462 -16.39 -8.91 19.36
C PHE A 462 -14.93 -8.76 19.80
N ILE A 463 -14.02 -9.62 19.32
CA ILE A 463 -12.59 -9.47 19.59
C ILE A 463 -12.11 -8.18 18.88
N PRO A 464 -11.58 -7.18 19.60
CA PRO A 464 -11.07 -5.96 18.98
C PRO A 464 -9.69 -6.19 18.34
N GLY A 465 -9.28 -5.22 17.53
CA GLY A 465 -7.93 -5.14 17.00
C GLY A 465 -7.65 -6.03 15.79
N LEU A 466 -6.35 -6.25 15.54
CA LEU A 466 -5.86 -6.92 14.32
C LEU A 466 -6.40 -8.35 14.18
N VAL A 467 -6.41 -9.12 15.27
CA VAL A 467 -6.88 -10.51 15.28
C VAL A 467 -8.38 -10.58 14.98
N GLY A 468 -9.18 -9.69 15.57
CA GLY A 468 -10.61 -9.62 15.33
C GLY A 468 -10.96 -9.28 13.89
N ASN A 469 -10.37 -8.22 13.34
CA ASN A 469 -10.57 -7.83 11.94
C ASN A 469 -10.10 -8.91 10.95
N TYR A 470 -9.06 -9.67 11.32
CA TYR A 470 -8.59 -10.79 10.52
C TYR A 470 -9.58 -11.96 10.50
N LEU A 471 -10.21 -12.27 11.64
CA LEU A 471 -11.17 -13.36 11.79
C LEU A 471 -12.58 -12.98 11.34
N LYS A 472 -12.91 -11.68 11.26
CA LYS A 472 -14.25 -11.20 10.92
C LYS A 472 -14.83 -11.81 9.64
N PRO A 473 -14.10 -11.95 8.50
CA PRO A 473 -14.61 -12.63 7.31
C PRO A 473 -14.76 -14.15 7.45
N PHE A 474 -14.14 -14.76 8.47
CA PHE A 474 -14.33 -16.18 8.77
C PHE A 474 -15.60 -16.43 9.58
N LEU A 475 -15.95 -15.46 10.43
CA LEU A 475 -17.06 -15.54 11.37
C LEU A 475 -18.40 -15.10 10.76
N LEU A 476 -18.38 -14.12 9.83
CA LEU A 476 -19.52 -13.68 9.02
C LEU A 476 -19.78 -14.63 7.85
#